data_AF-A0A086AJI8-F1
#
_entry.id   AF-A0A086AJI8-F1
#
_cell.length_a   1.000
_cell.length_b   1.000
_cell.length_c   1.000
_cell.angle_alpha   90.00
_cell.angle_beta   90.00
_cell.angle_gamma   90.00
#
_symmetry.space_group_name_H-M   'P 1'
#
loop_
_entity.id
_entity.type
_entity.pdbx_description
1 polymer ?
#
loop_
_entity_poly.entity_id
_entity_poly.type
_entity_poly.pdbx_seq_one_letter_code
_entity_poly.pdbx_strand_id
1 'polypeptide(L)'
;MHEYIGFLLPIHMKINVIKKSLSFILPVLLLIVLSGCEKKYQRPDHYEVDLFKDERQQGTAYIMDREECFDGSELVITSSDVKLADSSKGRGKTFFLYKVKSGKTMKTIRDSSVDYPFMFLSHQRLKLENDSIYLYLKKLDGYRFIAADRNLKYEWLKAAPVYTVKKDN
;
A
#
# COMPACT_ATOMS: atom_id res chain seq x y z
N MET A 1 -75.40 2.93 -63.48
CA MET A 1 -76.21 1.76 -63.09
C MET A 1 -75.78 1.44 -61.67
N HIS A 2 -76.62 1.72 -60.68
CA HIS A 2 -77.68 0.82 -60.17
C HIS A 2 -77.09 -0.33 -59.34
N GLU A 3 -77.59 -0.66 -58.16
CA GLU A 3 -78.66 -0.04 -57.35
C GLU A 3 -78.37 -0.24 -55.85
N TYR A 4 -79.19 0.35 -54.98
CA TYR A 4 -79.17 0.05 -53.54
C TYR A 4 -79.61 -1.40 -53.24
N ILE A 5 -79.29 -1.89 -52.04
CA ILE A 5 -80.24 -2.37 -51.02
C ILE A 5 -79.45 -2.99 -49.86
N GLY A 6 -79.78 -2.61 -48.62
CA GLY A 6 -79.28 -3.26 -47.41
C GLY A 6 -80.43 -3.92 -46.65
N PHE A 7 -80.15 -5.03 -45.94
CA PHE A 7 -81.16 -5.68 -45.09
C PHE A 7 -80.55 -6.32 -43.83
N LEU A 8 -80.96 -5.76 -42.68
CA LEU A 8 -81.12 -6.36 -41.34
C LEU A 8 -80.06 -7.34 -40.76
N LEU A 9 -79.38 -6.82 -39.72
CA LEU A 9 -78.93 -7.51 -38.50
C LEU A 9 -80.12 -8.19 -37.74
N PRO A 10 -79.93 -9.02 -36.68
CA PRO A 10 -78.75 -9.26 -35.82
C PRO A 10 -78.19 -10.72 -35.95
N ILE A 11 -77.55 -11.47 -35.02
CA ILE A 11 -77.40 -11.44 -33.54
C ILE A 11 -76.09 -12.15 -33.07
N HIS A 12 -75.95 -12.42 -31.76
CA HIS A 12 -75.03 -13.38 -31.13
C HIS A 12 -73.51 -13.07 -31.08
N MET A 13 -73.18 -11.88 -30.58
CA MET A 13 -72.00 -11.72 -29.72
C MET A 13 -72.00 -12.74 -28.56
N LYS A 14 -71.04 -13.68 -28.54
CA LYS A 14 -70.41 -14.23 -27.30
C LYS A 14 -69.24 -15.19 -27.54
N ILE A 15 -69.26 -15.99 -28.62
CA ILE A 15 -68.33 -17.12 -28.79
C ILE A 15 -66.90 -16.69 -29.19
N ASN A 16 -66.74 -15.59 -29.93
CA ASN A 16 -65.48 -15.29 -30.64
C ASN A 16 -64.37 -14.67 -29.75
N VAL A 17 -64.70 -14.17 -28.55
CA VAL A 17 -63.72 -13.48 -27.68
C VAL A 17 -62.72 -14.45 -27.05
N ILE A 18 -63.18 -15.62 -26.59
CA ILE A 18 -62.36 -16.59 -25.86
C ILE A 18 -61.29 -17.22 -26.78
N LYS A 19 -61.67 -17.62 -28.00
CA LYS A 19 -60.73 -18.19 -28.98
C LYS A 19 -59.63 -17.19 -29.39
N LYS A 20 -59.96 -15.90 -29.56
CA LYS A 20 -58.99 -14.90 -29.99
C LYS A 20 -57.99 -14.53 -28.88
N SER A 21 -58.43 -14.53 -27.62
CA SER A 21 -57.55 -14.34 -26.45
C SER A 21 -56.51 -15.45 -26.30
N LEU A 22 -56.97 -16.72 -26.32
CA LEU A 22 -56.10 -17.89 -26.10
C LEU A 22 -54.93 -17.98 -27.10
N SER A 23 -55.15 -17.53 -28.34
CA SER A 23 -54.14 -17.57 -29.41
C SER A 23 -52.90 -16.70 -29.15
N PHE A 24 -53.01 -15.64 -28.32
CA PHE A 24 -51.87 -14.77 -27.99
C PHE A 24 -51.09 -15.23 -26.76
N ILE A 25 -51.69 -16.07 -25.91
CA ILE A 25 -51.05 -16.55 -24.67
C ILE A 25 -49.97 -17.59 -24.99
N LEU A 26 -50.21 -18.49 -25.95
CA LEU A 26 -49.29 -19.57 -26.32
C LEU A 26 -47.88 -19.09 -26.77
N PRO A 27 -47.72 -18.14 -27.70
CA PRO A 27 -46.38 -17.66 -28.10
C PRO A 27 -45.65 -16.90 -26.98
N VAL A 28 -46.38 -16.16 -26.13
CA VAL A 28 -45.79 -15.45 -24.98
C VAL A 28 -45.25 -16.45 -23.95
N LEU A 29 -46.01 -17.52 -23.66
CA LEU A 29 -45.59 -18.55 -22.72
C LEU A 29 -44.35 -19.32 -23.21
N LEU A 30 -44.26 -19.60 -24.52
CA LEU A 30 -43.05 -20.18 -25.14
C LEU A 30 -41.82 -19.28 -24.99
N LEU A 31 -41.95 -17.95 -25.17
CA LEU A 31 -40.84 -17.01 -24.99
C LEU A 31 -40.36 -16.92 -23.53
N ILE A 32 -41.25 -17.13 -22.55
CA ILE A 32 -40.89 -17.19 -21.12
C ILE A 32 -40.13 -18.49 -20.81
N VAL A 33 -40.57 -19.63 -21.35
CA VAL A 33 -39.86 -20.92 -21.17
C VAL A 33 -38.47 -20.90 -21.82
N LEU A 34 -38.32 -20.28 -22.99
CA LEU A 34 -37.03 -20.18 -23.68
C LEU A 34 -36.05 -19.21 -23.02
N SER A 35 -36.53 -18.15 -22.35
CA SER A 35 -35.67 -17.19 -21.66
C SER A 35 -35.26 -17.60 -20.23
N GLY A 36 -35.95 -18.58 -19.63
CA GLY A 36 -35.63 -19.08 -18.27
C GLY A 36 -34.31 -19.86 -18.12
N CYS A 37 -33.57 -20.11 -19.20
CA CYS A 37 -32.32 -20.88 -19.18
C CYS A 37 -31.09 -20.03 -18.84
N GLU A 38 -31.11 -19.33 -17.69
CA GLU A 38 -29.93 -18.66 -17.13
C GLU A 38 -28.84 -19.69 -16.78
N LYS A 39 -27.95 -19.99 -17.74
CA LYS A 39 -26.67 -20.65 -17.46
C LYS A 39 -25.77 -19.69 -16.67
N LYS A 40 -25.97 -19.65 -15.34
CA LYS A 40 -25.05 -18.97 -14.42
C LYS A 40 -23.65 -19.52 -14.66
N TYR A 41 -22.73 -18.65 -15.04
CA TYR A 41 -21.34 -19.02 -15.29
C TYR A 41 -20.66 -19.29 -13.95
N GLN A 42 -20.77 -20.53 -13.47
CA GLN A 42 -19.83 -21.05 -12.48
C GLN A 42 -18.43 -20.96 -13.09
N ARG A 43 -17.56 -20.13 -12.51
CA ARG A 43 -16.12 -20.29 -12.73
C ARG A 43 -15.75 -21.71 -12.31
N PRO A 44 -14.93 -22.43 -13.07
CA PRO A 44 -14.32 -23.65 -12.57
C PRO A 44 -13.22 -23.24 -11.58
N ASP A 45 -13.52 -23.27 -10.28
CA ASP A 45 -12.63 -22.81 -9.21
C ASP A 45 -11.28 -23.56 -9.17
N HIS A 46 -11.19 -24.70 -9.88
CA HIS A 46 -9.96 -25.47 -10.10
C HIS A 46 -8.85 -24.75 -10.91
N TYR A 47 -9.11 -23.58 -11.50
CA TYR A 47 -8.12 -22.86 -12.33
C TYR A 47 -7.50 -21.62 -11.68
N GLU A 48 -7.83 -21.29 -10.43
CA GLU A 48 -7.10 -20.25 -9.67
C GLU A 48 -5.76 -20.79 -9.11
N VAL A 49 -4.94 -21.33 -10.02
CA VAL A 49 -3.52 -21.64 -9.76
C VAL A 49 -2.77 -20.32 -9.69
N ASP A 50 -2.42 -19.92 -8.48
CA ASP A 50 -1.71 -18.68 -8.19
C ASP A 50 -0.27 -18.71 -8.72
N LEU A 51 -0.08 -18.31 -9.98
CA LEU A 51 1.19 -18.31 -10.70
C LEU A 51 2.31 -17.51 -10.01
N PHE A 52 1.95 -16.60 -9.08
CA PHE A 52 2.87 -15.71 -8.37
C PHE A 52 3.08 -16.12 -6.91
N LYS A 53 2.58 -17.30 -6.50
CA LYS A 53 2.68 -17.81 -5.12
C LYS A 53 4.12 -17.80 -4.59
N ASP A 54 5.07 -18.20 -5.41
CA ASP A 54 6.48 -18.35 -5.01
C ASP A 54 7.26 -17.03 -5.20
N GLU A 55 6.92 -16.21 -6.21
CA GLU A 55 7.50 -14.87 -6.41
C GLU A 55 7.23 -13.93 -5.22
N ARG A 56 6.08 -14.08 -4.53
CA ARG A 56 5.76 -13.28 -3.33
C ARG A 56 6.76 -13.41 -2.18
N GLN A 57 7.57 -14.47 -2.14
CA GLN A 57 8.60 -14.64 -1.11
C GLN A 57 9.88 -13.86 -1.43
N GLN A 58 10.07 -13.43 -2.67
CA GLN A 58 11.30 -12.79 -3.15
C GLN A 58 11.33 -11.27 -2.86
N GLY A 59 10.94 -10.90 -1.64
CA GLY A 59 10.70 -9.50 -1.23
C GLY A 59 11.05 -9.15 0.22
N THR A 60 11.65 -10.06 1.00
CA THR A 60 12.22 -9.72 2.31
C THR A 60 13.45 -8.84 2.13
N ALA A 61 13.25 -7.52 2.25
CA ALA A 61 14.35 -6.56 2.30
C ALA A 61 15.28 -6.95 3.47
N TYR A 62 16.54 -7.26 3.14
CA TYR A 62 17.55 -7.66 4.12
C TYR A 62 17.64 -6.62 5.24
N ILE A 63 17.52 -7.10 6.48
CA ILE A 63 17.62 -6.33 7.72
C ILE A 63 18.94 -6.76 8.35
N MET A 64 19.85 -5.81 8.54
CA MET A 64 21.12 -6.08 9.24
C MET A 64 20.85 -6.42 10.70
N ASP A 65 21.61 -7.39 11.24
CA ASP A 65 21.60 -7.68 12.67
C ASP A 65 22.35 -6.60 13.50
N ARG A 66 22.45 -6.79 14.81
CA ARG A 66 23.11 -5.82 15.71
C ARG A 66 24.62 -5.70 15.44
N GLU A 67 25.29 -6.81 15.17
CA GLU A 67 26.73 -6.91 15.02
C GLU A 67 27.13 -6.39 13.63
N GLU A 68 26.40 -6.80 12.59
CA GLU A 68 26.48 -6.20 11.24
C GLU A 68 26.26 -4.67 11.26
N CYS A 69 25.24 -4.20 12.01
CA CYS A 69 25.00 -2.77 12.18
C CYS A 69 26.13 -2.06 12.94
N PHE A 70 26.70 -2.69 13.96
CA PHE A 70 27.79 -2.13 14.76
C PHE A 70 29.07 -2.02 13.95
N ASP A 71 29.41 -3.06 13.17
CA ASP A 71 30.62 -3.09 12.33
C ASP A 71 30.50 -2.18 11.11
N GLY A 72 29.37 -2.20 10.41
CA GLY A 72 29.08 -1.30 9.29
C GLY A 72 28.95 0.19 9.65
N SER A 73 28.90 0.54 10.95
CA SER A 73 28.87 1.92 11.42
C SER A 73 30.25 2.51 11.68
N GLU A 74 30.45 3.77 11.28
CA GLU A 74 31.62 4.58 11.66
C GLU A 74 31.46 5.20 13.05
N LEU A 75 30.21 5.42 13.46
CA LEU A 75 29.81 6.01 14.73
C LEU A 75 28.57 5.26 15.25
N VAL A 76 28.63 4.79 16.50
CA VAL A 76 27.48 4.21 17.21
C VAL A 76 27.24 4.99 18.49
N ILE A 77 26.01 5.47 18.68
CA ILE A 77 25.57 6.24 19.87
C ILE A 77 24.33 5.58 20.47
N THR A 78 24.20 5.58 21.79
CA THR A 78 22.92 5.33 22.47
C THR A 78 22.28 6.66 22.91
N SER A 79 21.01 6.86 22.57
CA SER A 79 20.29 8.11 22.86
C SER A 79 18.77 7.90 22.91
N SER A 80 18.09 8.60 23.84
CA SER A 80 16.63 8.77 23.84
C SER A 80 16.19 10.15 23.33
N ASP A 81 17.08 11.15 23.27
CA ASP A 81 16.78 12.52 22.84
C ASP A 81 16.92 12.70 21.31
N VAL A 82 16.25 11.85 20.55
CA VAL A 82 16.27 11.87 19.08
C VAL A 82 14.93 12.41 18.58
N LYS A 83 14.94 13.47 17.76
CA LYS A 83 13.71 14.08 17.23
C LYS A 83 13.84 14.41 15.74
N LEU A 84 12.76 14.20 14.99
CA LEU A 84 12.65 14.62 13.58
C LEU A 84 12.66 16.16 13.52
N ALA A 85 13.54 16.73 12.70
CA ALA A 85 13.74 18.17 12.55
C ALA A 85 13.17 18.73 11.23
N ASP A 86 13.35 18.03 10.11
CA ASP A 86 12.76 18.36 8.80
C ASP A 86 12.64 17.09 7.93
N SER A 87 11.88 17.16 6.83
CA SER A 87 11.87 16.15 5.77
C SER A 87 11.70 16.76 4.39
N SER A 88 12.40 16.23 3.38
CA SER A 88 12.30 16.71 1.99
C SER A 88 11.05 16.22 1.24
N LYS A 89 10.01 15.75 1.93
CA LYS A 89 8.79 15.23 1.30
C LYS A 89 8.19 16.31 0.38
N GLY A 90 7.99 15.97 -0.90
CA GLY A 90 7.52 16.90 -1.94
C GLY A 90 8.61 17.75 -2.62
N ARG A 91 9.87 17.72 -2.12
CA ARG A 91 11.03 18.47 -2.65
C ARG A 91 11.99 17.55 -3.44
N GLY A 92 11.46 16.57 -4.17
CA GLY A 92 12.25 15.54 -4.88
C GLY A 92 12.59 14.32 -4.01
N LYS A 93 13.85 13.87 -4.04
CA LYS A 93 14.31 12.66 -3.33
C LYS A 93 14.04 12.79 -1.82
N THR A 94 13.24 11.86 -1.27
CA THR A 94 12.85 11.85 0.13
C THR A 94 14.01 11.50 1.06
N PHE A 95 14.25 12.36 2.05
CA PHE A 95 15.10 12.14 3.21
C PHE A 95 14.51 12.86 4.43
N PHE A 96 14.95 12.43 5.61
CA PHE A 96 14.51 12.90 6.92
C PHE A 96 15.74 13.38 7.69
N LEU A 97 15.68 14.57 8.28
CA LEU A 97 16.74 15.11 9.13
C LEU A 97 16.36 14.89 10.59
N TYR A 98 17.22 14.21 11.34
CA TYR A 98 17.03 13.92 12.75
C TYR A 98 18.07 14.68 13.59
N LYS A 99 17.62 15.30 14.69
CA LYS A 99 18.46 16.01 15.65
C LYS A 99 18.61 15.19 16.92
N VAL A 100 19.84 15.04 17.39
CA VAL A 100 20.20 14.33 18.62
C VAL A 100 20.65 15.37 19.64
N LYS A 101 19.99 15.47 20.80
CA LYS A 101 20.39 16.45 21.83
C LYS A 101 21.46 15.96 22.79
N SER A 102 21.49 14.67 23.06
CA SER A 102 22.31 14.02 24.08
C SER A 102 22.56 12.57 23.67
N GLY A 103 23.56 11.91 24.24
CA GLY A 103 23.81 10.49 23.99
C GLY A 103 25.17 10.04 24.52
N LYS A 104 25.34 8.72 24.62
CA LYS A 104 26.61 8.07 24.95
C LYS A 104 27.19 7.43 23.70
N THR A 105 28.40 7.83 23.30
CA THR A 105 29.13 7.18 22.21
C THR A 105 29.59 5.79 22.64
N MET A 106 29.35 4.79 21.79
CA MET A 106 29.71 3.38 21.97
C MET A 106 30.82 2.94 21.02
N LYS A 107 30.86 3.49 19.80
CA LYS A 107 31.90 3.28 18.78
C LYS A 107 32.21 4.60 18.09
N THR A 108 33.47 4.89 17.87
CA THR A 108 33.93 5.90 16.89
C THR A 108 35.21 5.40 16.23
N ILE A 109 35.36 5.59 14.93
CA ILE A 109 36.57 5.20 14.17
C ILE A 109 37.69 6.27 14.28
N ARG A 110 37.41 7.42 14.88
CA ARG A 110 38.37 8.52 15.09
C ARG A 110 38.22 9.10 16.49
N ASP A 111 39.29 9.69 17.02
CA ASP A 111 39.32 10.39 18.33
C ASP A 111 38.47 11.68 18.37
N SER A 112 37.68 11.95 17.33
CA SER A 112 36.66 13.00 17.32
C SER A 112 35.55 12.70 18.32
N SER A 113 35.45 13.53 19.35
CA SER A 113 34.23 13.67 20.15
C SER A 113 33.03 14.01 19.24
N VAL A 114 31.84 13.58 19.66
CA VAL A 114 30.59 13.99 19.02
C VAL A 114 30.02 15.16 19.81
N ASP A 115 30.12 16.35 19.24
CA ASP A 115 29.60 17.57 19.85
C ASP A 115 28.06 17.59 19.72
N TYR A 116 27.37 17.70 20.86
CA TYR A 116 25.91 17.79 20.89
C TYR A 116 25.45 19.26 20.98
N PRO A 117 24.32 19.65 20.35
CA PRO A 117 23.41 18.81 19.58
C PRO A 117 23.75 18.78 18.08
N PHE A 118 23.94 17.59 17.52
CA PHE A 118 24.19 17.39 16.08
C PHE A 118 22.94 16.91 15.32
N MET A 119 23.04 16.83 14.00
CA MET A 119 22.00 16.29 13.12
C MET A 119 22.58 15.24 12.15
N PHE A 120 21.76 14.24 11.81
CA PHE A 120 22.08 13.23 10.81
C PHE A 120 20.93 13.09 9.79
N LEU A 121 21.28 12.62 8.59
CA LEU A 121 20.34 12.37 7.50
C LEU A 121 19.92 10.90 7.47
N SER A 122 18.63 10.62 7.28
CA SER A 122 18.14 9.28 6.99
C SER A 122 17.35 9.25 5.69
N HIS A 123 17.62 8.25 4.86
CA HIS A 123 16.84 7.97 3.65
C HIS A 123 15.47 7.33 3.95
N GLN A 124 15.30 6.75 5.14
CA GLN A 124 14.08 6.09 5.60
C GLN A 124 13.46 6.80 6.82
N ARG A 125 12.13 6.71 7.00
CA ARG A 125 11.47 7.25 8.19
C ARG A 125 11.70 6.30 9.36
N LEU A 126 12.62 6.65 10.25
CA LEU A 126 12.88 5.91 11.48
C LEU A 126 11.66 5.96 12.40
N LYS A 127 11.25 4.79 12.91
CA LYS A 127 10.34 4.68 14.05
C LYS A 127 11.17 4.94 15.31
N LEU A 128 11.01 6.13 15.89
CA LEU A 128 11.65 6.47 17.16
C LEU A 128 10.70 6.11 18.29
N GLU A 129 11.21 5.42 19.30
CA GLU A 129 10.52 5.11 20.55
C GLU A 129 11.00 6.07 21.66
N ASN A 130 10.32 6.09 22.81
CA ASN A 130 10.69 6.98 23.93
C ASN A 130 11.87 6.46 24.75
N ASP A 131 12.26 5.20 24.56
CA ASP A 131 13.41 4.57 25.20
C ASP A 131 14.74 4.92 24.52
N SER A 132 15.86 4.60 25.16
CA SER A 132 17.17 4.74 24.54
C SER A 132 17.29 3.79 23.36
N ILE A 133 17.67 4.31 22.19
CA ILE A 133 17.90 3.55 20.96
C ILE A 133 19.37 3.60 20.56
N TYR A 134 19.82 2.57 19.86
CA TYR A 134 21.09 2.59 19.15
C TYR A 134 20.96 3.36 17.83
N LEU A 135 21.87 4.31 17.61
CA LEU A 135 22.01 5.08 16.39
C LEU A 135 23.22 4.55 15.61
N TYR A 136 22.96 3.93 14.47
CA TYR A 136 23.97 3.34 13.58
C TYR A 136 24.28 4.31 12.44
N LEU A 137 25.44 4.95 12.51
CA LEU A 137 25.79 6.10 11.68
C LEU A 137 27.04 5.84 10.84
N LYS A 138 26.89 6.11 9.54
CA LYS A 138 27.95 6.19 8.52
C LYS A 138 28.28 7.67 8.27
N LYS A 139 29.47 8.01 7.79
CA LYS A 139 29.76 9.36 7.24
C LYS A 139 28.80 9.69 6.09
N LEU A 140 28.26 10.91 6.11
CA LEU A 140 27.36 11.39 5.05
C LEU A 140 28.04 11.38 3.68
N ASP A 141 27.35 10.82 2.69
CA ASP A 141 27.76 10.84 1.30
C ASP A 141 26.82 11.72 0.46
N GLY A 142 27.38 12.54 -0.43
CA GLY A 142 26.64 13.55 -1.19
C GLY A 142 26.14 14.75 -0.37
N TYR A 143 24.94 15.25 -0.70
CA TYR A 143 24.20 16.35 -0.03
C TYR A 143 24.97 17.66 0.28
N ARG A 144 26.08 17.93 -0.42
CA ARG A 144 27.09 18.98 -0.14
C ARG A 144 26.53 20.33 0.35
N PHE A 145 25.50 20.88 -0.30
CA PHE A 145 24.89 22.16 0.07
C PHE A 145 24.22 22.14 1.46
N ILE A 146 23.43 21.10 1.73
CA ILE A 146 22.72 20.93 3.02
C ILE A 146 23.71 20.49 4.10
N ALA A 147 24.74 19.71 3.74
CA ALA A 147 25.81 19.31 4.65
C ALA A 147 26.57 20.52 5.21
N ALA A 148 26.84 21.54 4.39
CA ALA A 148 27.45 22.79 4.82
C ALA A 148 26.48 23.65 5.68
N ASP A 149 25.28 23.94 5.17
CA ASP A 149 24.30 24.81 5.85
C ASP A 149 23.80 24.24 7.20
N ARG A 150 23.70 22.91 7.33
CA ARG A 150 23.19 22.23 8.54
C ARG A 150 24.26 21.46 9.32
N ASN A 151 25.55 21.59 8.97
CA ASN A 151 26.68 20.87 9.59
C ASN A 151 26.43 19.34 9.71
N LEU A 152 25.92 18.73 8.63
CA LEU A 152 25.61 17.29 8.61
C LEU A 152 26.89 16.50 8.30
N LYS A 153 27.37 15.76 9.29
CA LYS A 153 28.56 14.89 9.18
C LYS A 153 28.22 13.42 8.88
N TYR A 154 27.00 12.99 9.24
CA TYR A 154 26.61 11.58 9.28
C TYR A 154 25.26 11.29 8.60
N GLU A 155 25.12 10.07 8.09
CA GLU A 155 23.86 9.48 7.63
C GLU A 155 23.54 8.17 8.36
N TRP A 156 22.26 7.80 8.39
CA TRP A 156 21.78 6.53 8.91
C TRP A 156 22.28 5.36 8.05
N LEU A 157 22.79 4.31 8.70
CA LEU A 157 23.26 3.10 8.02
C LEU A 157 22.12 2.44 7.21
N LYS A 158 22.35 2.27 5.90
CA LYS A 158 21.38 1.63 4.99
C LYS A 158 21.11 0.18 5.46
N ALA A 159 19.84 -0.21 5.52
CA ALA A 159 19.35 -1.49 6.04
C ALA A 159 19.44 -1.71 7.57
N ALA A 160 19.98 -0.76 8.34
CA ALA A 160 19.93 -0.85 9.81
C ALA A 160 18.51 -0.58 10.35
N PRO A 161 17.95 -1.47 11.19
CA PRO A 161 16.71 -1.21 11.92
C PRO A 161 16.97 -0.33 13.15
N VAL A 162 15.91 0.19 13.76
CA VAL A 162 16.02 0.89 15.06
C VAL A 162 16.01 -0.14 16.18
N TYR A 163 17.16 -0.41 16.77
CA TYR A 163 17.27 -1.27 17.95
C TYR A 163 17.14 -0.46 19.24
N THR A 164 16.27 -0.89 20.15
CA THR A 164 16.23 -0.40 21.53
C THR A 164 17.40 -0.94 22.34
N VAL A 165 17.90 -0.10 23.25
CA VAL A 165 18.81 -0.50 24.31
C VAL A 165 17.97 -1.23 25.36
N LYS A 166 18.20 -2.53 25.52
CA LYS A 166 17.66 -3.25 26.69
C LYS A 166 18.22 -2.58 27.94
N LYS A 167 17.34 -2.19 28.86
CA LYS A 167 17.72 -1.85 30.22
C LYS A 167 18.00 -3.17 30.92
N ASP A 168 19.24 -3.37 31.33
CA ASP A 168 19.57 -4.43 32.27
C ASP A 168 19.01 -4.00 33.65
N ASN A 169 18.15 -4.85 34.22
CA ASN A 169 17.48 -4.65 35.52
C ASN A 169 18.24 -5.39 36.63
#